data_AF-A0A4Y8TC81-F1
#
_entry.id   AF-A0A4Y8TC81-F1
#
_cell.length_a   1.000
_cell.length_b   1.000
_cell.length_c   1.000
_cell.angle_alpha   90.00
_cell.angle_beta   90.00
_cell.angle_gamma   90.00
#
_symmetry.space_group_name_H-M   'P 1'
#
loop_
_entity.id
_entity.type
_entity.pdbx_description
1 polymer ?
#
loop_
_entity_poly.entity_id
_entity_poly.type
_entity_poly.pdbx_seq_one_letter_code
_entity_poly.pdbx_strand_id
1 'polypeptide(L)'
;MSIIDKLKLNKYTNMVVINEPSDYDIFTGKETAFSKEHDAIFIFVETLDEMVKQTNFIISNEELLIEKGYIFFAYPKKGNSRYSTFIHRDEMFPALNVGEDGYVGESEIKFARMVSMDDIFTVVGLKREKKKVTKTPAMSQCVADYADRIQDVEALLANHPNELKFYQSLTPGYQKDWARNLFSVKQEKTREKRLEKMIEILSQGYKTIELFRKKKK
;
A
#
# COMPACT_ATOMS: atom_id res chain seq x y z
N MET A 1 -28.47 -9.17 -12.53
CA MET A 1 -27.10 -8.89 -13.02
C MET A 1 -26.24 -10.11 -12.72
N SER A 2 -25.55 -10.65 -13.73
CA SER A 2 -24.78 -11.90 -13.60
C SER A 2 -23.53 -11.70 -12.73
N ILE A 3 -22.90 -12.78 -12.29
CA ILE A 3 -21.62 -12.70 -11.57
C ILE A 3 -20.50 -12.14 -12.45
N ILE A 4 -20.53 -12.47 -13.76
CA ILE A 4 -19.61 -11.96 -14.78
C ILE A 4 -19.67 -10.43 -14.81
N ASP A 5 -20.86 -9.84 -14.84
CA ASP A 5 -21.04 -8.39 -14.85
C ASP A 5 -20.63 -7.76 -13.51
N LYS A 6 -21.07 -8.36 -12.39
CA LYS A 6 -20.79 -7.87 -11.03
C LYS A 6 -19.29 -7.77 -10.77
N LEU A 7 -18.50 -8.72 -11.25
CA LEU A 7 -17.04 -8.77 -11.08
C LEU A 7 -16.25 -8.23 -12.29
N LYS A 8 -16.94 -7.88 -13.39
CA LYS A 8 -16.35 -7.47 -14.67
C LYS A 8 -15.35 -8.51 -15.20
N LEU A 9 -15.75 -9.79 -15.22
CA LEU A 9 -14.85 -10.90 -15.53
C LEU A 9 -14.37 -10.93 -16.99
N ASN A 10 -15.11 -10.31 -17.91
CA ASN A 10 -14.76 -10.25 -19.33
C ASN A 10 -13.45 -9.51 -19.64
N LYS A 11 -12.88 -8.77 -18.69
CA LYS A 11 -11.59 -8.08 -18.86
C LYS A 11 -10.38 -9.02 -18.69
N TYR A 12 -10.58 -10.21 -18.12
CA TYR A 12 -9.52 -11.17 -17.84
C TYR A 12 -9.33 -12.09 -19.05
N THR A 13 -8.10 -12.19 -19.50
CA THR A 13 -7.67 -12.91 -20.70
C THR A 13 -7.19 -14.33 -20.38
N ASN A 14 -6.50 -14.50 -19.26
CA ASN A 14 -5.97 -15.79 -18.81
C ASN A 14 -6.65 -16.23 -17.51
N MET A 15 -7.98 -16.34 -17.57
CA MET A 15 -8.80 -16.76 -16.43
C MET A 15 -9.02 -18.27 -16.43
N VAL A 16 -8.75 -18.91 -15.29
CA VAL A 16 -9.05 -20.32 -15.03
C VAL A 16 -10.22 -20.46 -14.04
N VAL A 17 -11.03 -21.50 -14.21
CA VAL A 17 -12.18 -21.81 -13.37
C VAL A 17 -12.06 -23.22 -12.81
N ILE A 18 -11.96 -23.34 -11.50
CA ILE A 18 -11.71 -24.60 -10.80
C ILE A 18 -12.97 -25.02 -10.05
N ASN A 19 -13.36 -26.28 -10.22
CA ASN A 19 -14.47 -26.94 -9.53
C ASN A 19 -15.86 -26.30 -9.76
N GLU A 20 -16.13 -25.72 -10.93
CA GLU A 20 -17.50 -25.30 -11.26
C GLU A 20 -18.46 -26.50 -11.11
N PRO A 21 -19.56 -26.38 -10.34
CA PRO A 21 -20.51 -27.47 -10.20
C PRO A 21 -21.10 -27.86 -11.57
N SER A 22 -21.31 -29.16 -11.82
CA SER A 22 -21.69 -29.68 -13.14
C SER A 22 -23.04 -29.22 -13.68
N ASP A 23 -23.90 -28.67 -12.83
CA ASP A 23 -25.21 -28.09 -13.12
C ASP A 23 -25.16 -26.56 -13.26
N TYR A 24 -23.96 -25.97 -13.26
CA TYR A 24 -23.70 -24.57 -13.58
C TYR A 24 -23.03 -24.49 -14.95
N ASP A 25 -23.52 -23.57 -15.79
CA ASP A 25 -22.97 -23.28 -17.12
C ASP A 25 -22.58 -21.79 -17.22
N ILE A 26 -21.92 -21.25 -16.19
CA ILE A 26 -21.59 -19.82 -16.13
C ILE A 26 -20.31 -19.53 -16.89
N PHE A 27 -19.32 -20.43 -16.80
CA PHE A 27 -17.99 -20.23 -17.36
C PHE A 27 -17.68 -21.15 -18.53
N THR A 28 -18.67 -21.42 -19.38
CA THR A 28 -18.50 -22.25 -20.58
C THR A 28 -17.32 -21.77 -21.44
N GLY A 29 -16.40 -22.69 -21.74
CA GLY A 29 -15.20 -22.42 -22.56
C GLY A 29 -14.03 -21.79 -21.82
N LYS A 30 -14.07 -21.71 -20.48
CA LYS A 30 -12.89 -21.35 -19.67
C LYS A 30 -12.05 -22.58 -19.34
N GLU A 31 -10.75 -22.35 -19.20
CA GLU A 31 -9.81 -23.39 -18.76
C GLU A 31 -10.15 -23.87 -17.35
N THR A 32 -10.04 -25.18 -17.11
CA THR A 32 -10.41 -25.80 -15.84
C THR A 32 -9.24 -26.41 -15.07
N ALA A 33 -8.02 -26.15 -15.52
CA ALA A 33 -6.79 -26.60 -14.89
C ALA A 33 -5.82 -25.43 -14.71
N PHE A 34 -5.11 -25.42 -13.58
CA PHE A 34 -4.10 -24.41 -13.32
C PHE A 34 -2.99 -24.44 -14.37
N SER A 35 -2.58 -23.25 -14.79
CA SER A 35 -1.40 -22.98 -15.59
C SER A 35 -0.64 -21.81 -14.95
N LYS A 36 0.23 -21.13 -15.69
CA LYS A 36 1.01 -20.00 -15.19
C LYS A 36 0.38 -18.67 -15.61
N GLU A 37 0.75 -17.62 -14.88
CA GLU A 37 0.47 -16.23 -15.20
C GLU A 37 -1.01 -15.91 -15.39
N HIS A 38 -1.89 -16.50 -14.57
CA HIS A 38 -3.30 -16.15 -14.57
C HIS A 38 -3.51 -14.70 -14.14
N ASP A 39 -4.43 -14.01 -14.82
CA ASP A 39 -4.90 -12.67 -14.44
C ASP A 39 -6.18 -12.75 -13.57
N ALA A 40 -6.87 -13.88 -13.59
CA ALA A 40 -7.89 -14.26 -12.63
C ALA A 40 -7.95 -15.78 -12.41
N ILE A 41 -8.20 -16.20 -11.18
CA ILE A 41 -8.47 -17.57 -10.80
C ILE A 41 -9.84 -17.59 -10.10
N PHE A 42 -10.80 -18.34 -10.62
CA PHE A 42 -12.11 -18.50 -10.00
C PHE A 42 -12.26 -19.92 -9.48
N ILE A 43 -12.57 -20.11 -8.19
CA ILE A 43 -12.61 -21.43 -7.55
C ILE A 43 -13.92 -21.55 -6.79
N PHE A 44 -14.62 -22.66 -6.97
CA PHE A 44 -15.72 -23.04 -6.09
C PHE A 44 -15.19 -23.93 -4.98
N VAL A 45 -15.56 -23.61 -3.74
CA VAL A 45 -15.16 -24.33 -2.53
C VAL A 45 -16.38 -24.55 -1.65
N GLU A 46 -16.49 -25.71 -1.03
CA GLU A 46 -17.64 -26.06 -0.18
C GLU A 46 -17.35 -25.84 1.31
N THR A 47 -16.07 -25.82 1.68
CA THR A 47 -15.62 -25.70 3.07
C THR A 47 -14.57 -24.61 3.25
N LEU A 48 -14.46 -24.13 4.49
CA LEU A 48 -13.43 -23.17 4.86
C LEU A 48 -12.02 -23.77 4.73
N ASP A 49 -11.86 -25.04 5.07
CA ASP A 49 -10.58 -25.74 4.94
C ASP A 49 -10.10 -25.84 3.49
N GLU A 50 -11.02 -26.07 2.54
CA GLU A 50 -10.70 -26.04 1.11
C GLU A 50 -10.24 -24.64 0.67
N MET A 51 -10.93 -23.59 1.10
CA MET A 51 -10.55 -22.21 0.80
C MET A 51 -9.14 -21.90 1.31
N VAL A 52 -8.82 -22.31 2.54
CA VAL A 52 -7.49 -22.13 3.14
C VAL A 52 -6.44 -22.93 2.36
N LYS A 53 -6.71 -24.19 2.03
CA LYS A 53 -5.80 -25.04 1.24
C LYS A 53 -5.50 -24.42 -0.13
N GLN A 54 -6.53 -23.97 -0.84
CA GLN A 54 -6.38 -23.34 -2.16
C GLN A 54 -5.63 -22.02 -2.08
N THR A 55 -5.91 -21.21 -1.05
CA THR A 55 -5.20 -19.94 -0.83
C THR A 55 -3.71 -20.19 -0.59
N ASN A 56 -3.37 -21.14 0.28
CA ASN A 56 -1.98 -21.50 0.58
C ASN A 56 -1.26 -22.11 -0.63
N PHE A 57 -1.97 -22.91 -1.44
CA PHE A 57 -1.43 -23.43 -2.69
C PHE A 57 -1.07 -22.29 -3.65
N ILE A 58 -1.95 -21.31 -3.85
CA ILE A 58 -1.67 -20.17 -4.73
C ILE A 58 -0.53 -19.30 -4.20
N ILE A 59 -0.48 -19.05 -2.89
CA ILE A 59 0.61 -18.29 -2.26
C ILE A 59 1.96 -19.00 -2.42
N SER A 60 1.99 -20.33 -2.33
CA SER A 60 3.23 -21.12 -2.44
C SER A 60 3.73 -21.29 -3.88
N ASN A 61 2.92 -20.95 -4.89
CA ASN A 61 3.25 -21.08 -6.31
C ASN A 61 3.07 -19.72 -6.99
N GLU A 62 4.03 -18.82 -6.77
CA GLU A 62 3.93 -17.42 -7.20
C GLU A 62 3.77 -17.23 -8.71
N GLU A 63 4.14 -18.22 -9.52
CA GLU A 63 3.97 -18.20 -10.97
C GLU A 63 2.51 -18.37 -11.41
N LEU A 64 1.61 -18.81 -10.54
CA LEU A 64 0.21 -19.06 -10.91
C LEU A 64 -0.55 -17.76 -11.16
N LEU A 65 -0.27 -16.69 -10.42
CA LEU A 65 -1.07 -15.47 -10.41
C LEU A 65 -0.20 -14.22 -10.58
N ILE A 66 -0.44 -13.42 -11.63
CA ILE A 66 0.37 -12.22 -11.89
C ILE A 66 0.12 -11.09 -10.87
N GLU A 67 1.02 -10.10 -10.83
CA GLU A 67 0.79 -8.86 -10.07
C GLU A 67 -0.53 -8.19 -10.51
N LYS A 68 -1.36 -7.77 -9.54
CA LYS A 68 -2.71 -7.23 -9.73
C LYS A 68 -3.74 -8.25 -10.25
N GLY A 69 -3.37 -9.52 -10.38
CA GLY A 69 -4.29 -10.63 -10.62
C GLY A 69 -5.25 -10.85 -9.45
N TYR A 70 -6.37 -11.51 -9.72
CA TYR A 70 -7.42 -11.78 -8.73
C TYR A 70 -7.64 -13.26 -8.48
N ILE A 71 -7.97 -13.60 -7.23
CA ILE A 71 -8.51 -14.90 -6.84
C ILE A 71 -9.96 -14.66 -6.41
N PHE A 72 -10.88 -15.44 -6.93
CA PHE A 72 -12.29 -15.41 -6.55
C PHE A 72 -12.68 -16.77 -6.00
N PHE A 73 -13.16 -16.80 -4.76
CA PHE A 73 -13.75 -18.01 -4.17
C PHE A 73 -15.26 -17.85 -4.11
N ALA A 74 -15.99 -18.69 -4.85
CA ALA A 74 -17.42 -18.89 -4.65
C ALA A 74 -17.63 -19.94 -3.55
N TYR A 75 -18.34 -19.58 -2.49
CA TYR A 75 -18.60 -20.47 -1.36
C TYR A 75 -20.08 -20.46 -0.94
N PRO A 76 -20.62 -21.60 -0.46
CA PRO A 76 -22.01 -21.67 -0.02
C PRO A 76 -22.27 -20.71 1.14
N LYS A 77 -23.29 -19.87 1.00
CA LYS A 77 -23.71 -18.94 2.07
C LYS A 77 -24.68 -19.63 3.03
N LYS A 78 -24.80 -19.10 4.25
CA LYS A 78 -25.75 -19.64 5.23
C LYS A 78 -27.18 -19.63 4.67
N GLY A 79 -27.88 -20.75 4.84
CA GLY A 79 -29.24 -20.94 4.33
C GLY A 79 -29.32 -21.29 2.85
N ASN A 80 -28.19 -21.63 2.20
CA ASN A 80 -28.21 -22.20 0.87
C ASN A 80 -28.99 -23.52 0.85
N SER A 81 -29.67 -23.83 -0.25
CA SER A 81 -30.53 -25.02 -0.38
C SER A 81 -29.81 -26.24 -0.98
N ARG A 82 -28.51 -26.13 -1.27
CA ARG A 82 -27.77 -27.12 -2.05
C ARG A 82 -26.82 -27.96 -1.19
N TYR A 83 -26.08 -27.32 -0.32
CA TYR A 83 -25.02 -27.93 0.49
C TYR A 83 -25.44 -27.97 1.96
N SER A 84 -25.01 -29.02 2.67
CA SER A 84 -25.12 -29.06 4.13
C SER A 84 -24.13 -28.12 4.81
N THR A 85 -23.09 -27.70 4.09
CA THR A 85 -22.06 -26.76 4.56
C THR A 85 -22.38 -25.33 4.16
N PHE A 86 -21.76 -24.40 4.87
CA PHE A 86 -21.69 -23.00 4.51
C PHE A 86 -20.46 -22.37 5.17
N ILE A 87 -20.03 -21.21 4.69
CA ILE A 87 -18.91 -20.47 5.29
C ILE A 87 -19.44 -19.14 5.85
N HIS A 88 -19.17 -18.89 7.12
CA HIS A 88 -19.41 -17.59 7.72
C HIS A 88 -18.32 -16.59 7.34
N ARG A 89 -18.72 -15.36 6.99
CA ARG A 89 -17.78 -14.25 6.73
C ARG A 89 -16.81 -14.06 7.90
N ASP A 90 -17.33 -14.07 9.12
CA ASP A 90 -16.56 -13.74 10.32
C ASP A 90 -15.53 -14.82 10.68
N GLU A 91 -15.71 -16.05 10.17
CA GLU A 91 -14.77 -17.16 10.32
C GLU A 91 -13.70 -17.17 9.22
N MET A 92 -14.03 -16.63 8.04
CA MET A 92 -13.13 -16.63 6.88
C MET A 92 -11.84 -15.83 7.12
N PHE A 93 -11.96 -14.63 7.68
CA PHE A 93 -10.80 -13.74 7.85
C PHE A 93 -9.79 -14.29 8.86
N PRO A 94 -10.22 -14.76 10.06
CA PRO A 94 -9.33 -15.46 10.97
C PRO A 94 -8.69 -16.70 10.35
N ALA A 95 -9.45 -17.55 9.65
CA ALA A 95 -8.92 -18.79 9.09
C ALA A 95 -7.88 -18.56 7.97
N LEU A 96 -8.03 -17.50 7.19
CA LEU A 96 -7.06 -17.06 6.19
C LEU A 96 -5.91 -16.24 6.78
N ASN A 97 -5.88 -16.00 8.10
CA ASN A 97 -4.92 -15.10 8.76
C ASN A 97 -4.88 -13.70 8.11
N VAL A 98 -6.05 -13.12 7.83
CA VAL A 98 -6.14 -11.76 7.26
C VAL A 98 -5.81 -10.74 8.33
N GLY A 99 -4.72 -9.99 8.13
CA GLY A 99 -4.29 -8.91 9.01
C GLY A 99 -5.19 -7.67 8.92
N GLU A 100 -5.01 -6.72 9.84
CA GLU A 100 -5.74 -5.44 9.85
C GLU A 100 -5.52 -4.62 8.57
N ASP A 101 -4.37 -4.81 7.92
CA ASP A 101 -4.03 -4.20 6.64
C ASP A 101 -4.72 -4.89 5.44
N GLY A 102 -5.50 -5.94 5.70
CA GLY A 102 -6.26 -6.72 4.73
C GLY A 102 -5.45 -7.78 3.99
N TYR A 103 -4.18 -8.01 4.36
CA TYR A 103 -3.32 -9.00 3.72
C TYR A 103 -3.47 -10.38 4.37
N VAL A 104 -3.41 -11.42 3.55
CA VAL A 104 -3.45 -12.83 3.96
C VAL A 104 -2.05 -13.23 4.43
N GLY A 105 -1.87 -13.35 5.75
CA GLY A 105 -0.57 -13.61 6.39
C GLY A 105 0.50 -12.60 5.94
N GLU A 106 1.68 -13.12 5.58
CA GLU A 106 2.78 -12.31 5.06
C GLU A 106 2.80 -12.20 3.52
N SER A 107 1.78 -12.72 2.84
CA SER A 107 1.73 -12.73 1.38
C SER A 107 1.38 -11.37 0.77
N GLU A 108 1.50 -11.29 -0.56
CA GLU A 108 0.98 -10.16 -1.35
C GLU A 108 -0.52 -10.29 -1.67
N ILE A 109 -1.20 -11.32 -1.17
CA ILE A 109 -2.63 -11.52 -1.41
C ILE A 109 -3.41 -10.69 -0.42
N LYS A 110 -4.25 -9.78 -0.93
CA LYS A 110 -5.04 -8.84 -0.15
C LYS A 110 -6.52 -9.01 -0.42
N PHE A 111 -7.34 -8.94 0.63
CA PHE A 111 -8.78 -8.83 0.49
C PHE A 111 -9.17 -7.64 -0.39
N ALA A 112 -10.08 -7.87 -1.34
CA ALA A 112 -10.55 -6.84 -2.26
C ALA A 112 -12.05 -6.54 -2.10
N ARG A 113 -12.90 -7.58 -2.13
CA ARG A 113 -14.37 -7.40 -2.08
C ARG A 113 -15.11 -8.70 -1.78
N MET A 114 -16.39 -8.58 -1.43
CA MET A 114 -17.35 -9.69 -1.47
C MET A 114 -18.57 -9.30 -2.31
N VAL A 115 -19.20 -10.27 -2.97
CA VAL A 115 -20.44 -10.07 -3.72
C VAL A 115 -21.31 -11.32 -3.69
N SER A 116 -22.62 -11.17 -3.48
CA SER A 116 -23.55 -12.29 -3.64
C SER A 116 -23.60 -12.71 -5.10
N MET A 117 -23.40 -13.99 -5.39
CA MET A 117 -23.48 -14.53 -6.74
C MET A 117 -24.94 -14.81 -7.08
N ASP A 118 -25.55 -15.71 -6.32
CA ASP A 118 -26.94 -16.16 -6.41
C ASP A 118 -27.44 -16.57 -5.00
N ASP A 119 -28.47 -17.43 -4.93
CA ASP A 119 -29.07 -17.93 -3.69
C ASP A 119 -28.26 -19.02 -2.98
N ILE A 120 -27.25 -19.59 -3.66
CA ILE A 120 -26.36 -20.60 -3.11
C ILE A 120 -25.03 -19.98 -2.69
N PHE A 121 -24.42 -19.20 -3.57
CA PHE A 121 -23.03 -18.77 -3.43
C PHE A 121 -22.88 -17.28 -3.10
N THR A 122 -21.88 -17.00 -2.26
CA THR A 122 -21.24 -15.69 -2.16
C THR A 122 -19.82 -15.80 -2.71
N VAL A 123 -19.34 -14.76 -3.38
CA VAL A 123 -17.97 -14.70 -3.89
C VAL A 123 -17.14 -13.74 -3.06
N VAL A 124 -16.01 -14.20 -2.52
CA VAL A 124 -14.94 -13.35 -1.99
C VAL A 124 -13.86 -13.18 -3.05
N GLY A 125 -13.41 -11.94 -3.24
CA GLY A 125 -12.31 -11.58 -4.12
C GLY A 125 -11.08 -11.18 -3.32
N LEU A 126 -9.96 -11.82 -3.62
CA LEU A 126 -8.62 -11.46 -3.18
C LEU A 126 -7.81 -10.98 -4.39
N LYS A 127 -6.82 -10.12 -4.16
CA LYS A 127 -5.99 -9.52 -5.21
C LYS A 127 -4.53 -9.61 -4.81
N ARG A 128 -3.66 -9.98 -5.76
CA ARG A 128 -2.21 -9.86 -5.57
C ARG A 128 -1.78 -8.40 -5.70
N GLU A 129 -1.29 -7.80 -4.63
CA GLU A 129 -0.81 -6.41 -4.60
C GLU A 129 0.34 -6.28 -3.61
N LYS A 130 1.51 -5.84 -4.06
CA LYS A 130 2.68 -5.63 -3.19
C LYS A 130 2.33 -4.79 -1.96
N LYS A 131 2.74 -5.23 -0.76
CA LYS A 131 2.60 -4.43 0.47
C LYS A 131 3.27 -3.08 0.25
N LYS A 132 2.49 -1.99 0.33
CA LYS A 132 3.07 -0.65 0.25
C LYS A 132 3.94 -0.45 1.49
N VAL A 133 5.23 -0.16 1.30
CA VAL A 133 6.12 0.23 2.40
C VAL A 133 5.44 1.36 3.16
N THR A 134 5.12 1.13 4.44
CA THR A 134 4.55 2.14 5.33
C THR A 134 5.47 3.34 5.30
N LYS A 135 4.96 4.46 4.78
CA LYS A 135 5.72 5.71 4.77
C LYS A 135 6.00 6.05 6.23
N THR A 136 7.26 6.08 6.62
CA THR A 136 7.64 6.55 7.96
C THR A 136 7.01 7.93 8.17
N PRO A 137 6.45 8.20 9.36
CA PRO A 137 5.73 9.45 9.63
C PRO A 137 6.59 10.65 9.21
N ALA A 138 5.93 11.66 8.63
CA ALA A 138 6.61 12.87 8.19
C ALA A 138 7.30 13.54 9.38
N MET A 139 8.49 14.09 9.16
CA MET A 139 9.16 14.89 10.20
C MET A 139 8.30 16.11 10.52
N SER A 140 8.27 16.49 11.80
CA SER A 140 7.49 17.64 12.26
C SER A 140 7.80 18.90 11.46
N GLN A 141 6.79 19.73 11.24
CA GLN A 141 6.96 21.07 10.65
C GLN A 141 6.91 22.17 11.71
N CYS A 142 6.77 21.83 12.99
CA CYS A 142 6.85 22.80 14.08
C CYS A 142 8.30 23.26 14.26
N VAL A 143 8.52 24.57 14.33
CA VAL A 143 9.86 25.17 14.51
C VAL A 143 10.44 24.83 15.89
N ALA A 144 9.60 24.67 16.91
CA ALA A 144 10.04 24.38 18.27
C ALA A 144 10.76 23.04 18.39
N ASP A 145 10.37 22.05 17.58
CA ASP A 145 10.90 20.68 17.59
C ASP A 145 12.35 20.59 17.09
N TYR A 146 12.91 21.70 16.59
CA TYR A 146 14.27 21.77 16.05
C TYR A 146 15.19 22.67 16.87
N ALA A 147 14.79 23.06 18.09
CA ALA A 147 15.62 23.88 18.97
C ALA A 147 17.00 23.26 19.25
N ASP A 148 17.04 21.94 19.49
CA ASP A 148 18.29 21.22 19.79
C ASP A 148 19.19 21.06 18.56
N ARG A 149 18.69 21.37 17.36
CA ARG A 149 19.43 21.25 16.10
C ARG A 149 20.13 22.54 15.69
N ILE A 150 20.06 23.60 16.50
CA ILE A 150 20.78 24.86 16.23
C ILE A 150 22.29 24.61 16.17
N GLN A 151 22.84 23.82 17.09
CA GLN A 151 24.26 23.47 17.13
C GLN A 151 24.70 22.68 15.89
N ASP A 152 23.84 21.78 15.38
CA ASP A 152 24.10 21.06 14.15
C ASP A 152 24.21 22.00 12.94
N VAL A 153 23.37 23.05 12.90
CA VAL A 153 23.46 24.08 11.83
C VAL A 153 24.77 24.87 11.93
N GLU A 154 25.21 25.22 13.13
CA GLU A 154 26.49 25.90 13.33
C GLU A 154 27.67 25.03 12.85
N ALA A 155 27.63 23.73 13.17
CA ALA A 155 28.63 22.78 12.69
C ALA A 155 28.66 22.69 11.15
N LEU A 156 27.50 22.69 10.50
CA LEU A 156 27.42 22.70 9.03
C LEU A 156 27.97 23.99 8.41
N LEU A 157 27.94 25.11 9.15
CA LEU A 157 28.48 26.40 8.71
C LEU A 157 29.93 26.63 9.16
N ALA A 158 30.60 25.68 9.81
CA ALA A 158 31.95 25.86 10.34
C ALA A 158 32.97 26.31 9.28
N ASN A 159 32.80 25.88 8.03
CA ASN A 159 33.64 26.26 6.89
C ASN A 159 33.20 27.57 6.20
N HIS A 160 32.18 28.25 6.72
CA HIS A 160 31.56 29.46 6.19
C HIS A 160 31.50 30.54 7.29
N PRO A 161 32.65 31.11 7.72
CA PRO A 161 32.73 31.91 8.94
C PRO A 161 31.90 33.21 8.91
N ASN A 162 31.69 33.80 7.73
CA ASN A 162 30.87 35.01 7.59
C ASN A 162 29.39 34.68 7.79
N GLU A 163 28.93 33.61 7.15
CA GLU A 163 27.56 33.11 7.23
C GLU A 163 27.26 32.56 8.63
N LEU A 164 28.21 31.87 9.26
CA LEU A 164 28.11 31.41 10.65
C LEU A 164 27.93 32.60 11.60
N LYS A 165 28.76 33.62 11.48
CA LYS A 165 28.64 34.83 12.31
C LYS A 165 27.30 35.54 12.12
N PHE A 166 26.83 35.63 10.87
CA PHE A 166 25.52 36.21 10.58
C PHE A 166 24.39 35.36 11.15
N TYR A 167 24.45 34.04 11.01
CA TYR A 167 23.49 33.09 11.58
C TYR A 167 23.41 33.19 13.11
N GLN A 168 24.56 33.29 13.79
CA GLN A 168 24.65 33.45 15.24
C GLN A 168 24.04 34.77 15.74
N SER A 169 24.06 35.81 14.90
CA SER A 169 23.41 37.10 15.20
C SER A 169 21.89 37.09 15.05
N LEU A 170 21.31 36.03 14.45
CA LEU A 170 19.86 35.92 14.27
C LEU A 170 19.17 35.64 15.60
N THR A 171 17.91 36.08 15.73
CA THR A 171 17.11 35.72 16.90
C THR A 171 16.86 34.19 16.92
N PRO A 172 16.64 33.59 18.10
CA PRO A 172 16.44 32.14 18.21
C PRO A 172 15.32 31.60 17.31
N GLY A 173 14.28 32.39 17.04
CA GLY A 173 13.21 31.99 16.11
C GLY A 173 13.70 31.74 14.68
N TYR A 174 14.58 32.59 14.15
CA TYR A 174 15.14 32.42 12.81
C TYR A 174 16.15 31.26 12.76
N GLN A 175 16.95 31.07 13.81
CA GLN A 175 17.87 29.94 13.92
C GLN A 175 17.12 28.61 13.88
N LYS A 176 16.05 28.49 14.69
CA LYS A 176 15.18 27.31 14.69
C LYS A 176 14.50 27.07 13.34
N ASP A 177 14.10 28.12 12.62
CA ASP A 177 13.47 27.95 11.30
C ASP A 177 14.45 27.41 10.26
N TRP A 178 15.72 27.84 10.28
CA TRP A 178 16.77 27.24 9.47
C TRP A 178 17.05 25.79 9.86
N ALA A 179 17.11 25.49 11.15
CA ALA A 179 17.27 24.12 11.63
C ALA A 179 16.11 23.22 11.17
N ARG A 180 14.85 23.69 11.29
CA ARG A 180 13.68 23.02 10.71
C ARG A 180 13.83 22.84 9.21
N ASN A 181 14.27 23.87 8.48
CA ASN A 181 14.45 23.76 7.03
C ASN A 181 15.46 22.67 6.66
N LEU A 182 16.59 22.54 7.36
CA LEU A 182 17.59 21.53 7.05
C LEU A 182 17.20 20.13 7.51
N PHE A 183 16.62 20.00 8.71
CA PHE A 183 16.43 18.70 9.37
C PHE A 183 15.03 18.11 9.24
N SER A 184 14.05 18.88 8.73
CA SER A 184 12.73 18.32 8.37
C SER A 184 12.73 17.43 7.12
N VAL A 185 13.86 17.33 6.43
CA VAL A 185 14.07 16.38 5.32
C VAL A 185 14.92 15.20 5.75
N LYS A 186 14.45 13.99 5.39
CA LYS A 186 15.14 12.73 5.66
C LYS A 186 16.27 12.44 4.67
N GLN A 187 16.10 12.88 3.42
CA GLN A 187 17.08 12.63 2.36
C GLN A 187 18.26 13.59 2.46
N GLU A 188 19.45 13.02 2.61
CA GLU A 188 20.72 13.75 2.72
C GLU A 188 20.96 14.67 1.52
N LYS A 189 20.81 14.17 0.30
CA LYS A 189 20.93 14.97 -0.94
C LYS A 189 20.00 16.19 -0.97
N THR A 190 18.83 16.10 -0.36
CA THR A 190 17.91 17.25 -0.25
C THR A 190 18.36 18.23 0.83
N ARG A 191 18.95 17.73 1.93
CA ARG A 191 19.54 18.55 2.98
C ARG A 191 20.75 19.33 2.48
N GLU A 192 21.65 18.69 1.73
CA GLU A 192 22.81 19.34 1.10
C GLU A 192 22.39 20.52 0.23
N LYS A 193 21.41 20.32 -0.67
CA LYS A 193 20.87 21.40 -1.50
C LYS A 193 20.24 22.54 -0.69
N ARG A 194 19.59 22.22 0.42
CA ARG A 194 19.03 23.24 1.33
C ARG A 194 20.15 23.99 2.06
N LEU A 195 21.24 23.33 2.42
CA LEU A 195 22.41 23.94 3.04
C LEU A 195 23.12 24.88 2.07
N GLU A 196 23.38 24.45 0.84
CA GLU A 196 23.93 25.32 -0.22
C GLU A 196 23.07 26.58 -0.39
N LYS A 197 21.74 26.39 -0.42
CA LYS A 197 20.81 27.50 -0.54
C LYS A 197 20.82 28.41 0.68
N MET A 198 20.94 27.85 1.88
CA MET A 198 21.08 28.60 3.13
C MET A 198 22.33 29.48 3.09
N ILE A 199 23.48 28.93 2.71
CA ILE A 199 24.74 29.66 2.58
C ILE A 199 24.59 30.83 1.59
N GLU A 200 24.01 30.59 0.41
CA GLU A 200 23.73 31.66 -0.59
C GLU A 200 22.85 32.79 -0.03
N ILE A 201 21.87 32.44 0.80
CA ILE A 201 20.91 33.40 1.35
C ILE A 201 21.53 34.22 2.49
N LEU A 202 22.28 33.56 3.37
CA LEU A 202 22.98 34.20 4.48
C LEU A 202 24.10 35.11 3.99
N SER A 203 24.84 34.71 2.94
CA SER A 203 25.91 35.54 2.35
C SER A 203 25.40 36.85 1.76
N GLN A 204 24.12 36.89 1.36
CA GLN A 204 23.43 38.10 0.90
C GLN A 204 22.73 38.87 2.03
N GLY A 205 22.90 38.45 3.30
CA GLY A 205 22.38 39.13 4.48
C GLY A 205 20.89 38.92 4.75
N TYR A 206 20.26 37.89 4.19
CA TYR A 206 18.84 37.61 4.43
C TYR A 206 18.64 36.64 5.58
N LYS A 207 17.74 36.98 6.50
CA LYS A 207 17.45 36.18 7.70
C LYS A 207 16.63 34.92 7.42
N THR A 208 15.85 34.93 6.33
CA THR A 208 14.96 33.81 5.94
C THR A 208 14.90 33.64 4.43
N ILE A 209 14.47 32.45 4.00
CA ILE A 209 14.19 32.14 2.58
C ILE A 209 13.12 33.06 2.00
N GLU A 210 12.10 33.42 2.79
CA GLU A 210 11.02 34.28 2.33
C GLU A 210 11.48 35.72 2.05
N LEU A 211 12.32 36.28 2.92
CA LEU A 211 12.88 37.62 2.72
C LEU A 211 13.75 37.68 1.46
N PHE A 212 14.53 36.63 1.22
CA PHE A 212 15.31 36.48 0.00
C PHE A 212 14.43 36.42 -1.25
N ARG A 213 13.35 35.64 -1.22
CA ARG A 213 12.40 35.52 -2.34
C ARG A 213 11.66 36.82 -2.64
N LYS A 214 11.26 37.57 -1.62
CA LYS A 214 10.53 38.84 -1.79
C LYS A 214 11.34 39.92 -2.50
N LYS A 215 12.67 39.91 -2.37
CA LYS A 215 13.55 40.89 -3.03
C LYS A 215 14.05 40.45 -4.41
N LYS A 216 13.86 39.19 -4.79
CA LYS A 216 14.12 38.67 -6.15
C LYS A 216 12.87 38.70 -7.06
N LYS A 217 11.72 39.10 -6.53
CA LYS A 217 10.53 39.47 -7.31
C LYS A 217 10.56 40.97 -7.59
#